data_AF-A0A850SJJ2-F1
#
_entry.id   AF-A0A850SJJ2-F1
#
_cell.length_a   1.000
_cell.length_b   1.000
_cell.length_c   1.000
_cell.angle_alpha   90.00
_cell.angle_beta   90.00
_cell.angle_gamma   90.00
#
_symmetry.space_group_name_H-M   'P 1'
#
loop_
_entity.id
_entity.type
_entity.pdbx_description
1 polymer ?
#
loop_
_entity_poly.entity_id
_entity_poly.type
_entity_poly.pdbx_seq_one_letter_code
_entity_poly.pdbx_strand_id
1 'polypeptide(L)'
;MGYEPDSDGGSIAKMSGKKLAILFGLIFFGGFMGVQMITGFPIKDIFIKESITEEVPVVVKQADGTCVVDATDHPREIENCPYDEGDHVVITYNKNNAGIESHRLAD
;
A
#
# COMPACT_ATOMS: atom_id res chain seq x y z
N MET A 1 -24.75 64.19 -11.20
CA MET A 1 -24.67 63.15 -10.17
C MET A 1 -23.81 62.04 -10.76
N GLY A 2 -22.52 62.04 -10.41
CA GLY A 2 -21.61 60.97 -10.80
C GLY A 2 -21.76 59.83 -9.81
N TYR A 3 -22.00 58.62 -10.31
CA TYR A 3 -21.96 57.41 -9.52
C TYR A 3 -20.47 57.04 -9.34
N GLU A 4 -19.99 57.04 -8.10
CA GLU A 4 -18.73 56.40 -7.73
C GLU A 4 -19.04 54.92 -7.46
N PRO A 5 -18.51 53.97 -8.25
CA PRO A 5 -18.65 52.56 -7.92
C PRO A 5 -17.72 52.23 -6.74
N ASP A 6 -18.31 51.88 -5.59
CA ASP A 6 -17.60 51.43 -4.40
C ASP A 6 -16.69 50.24 -4.73
N SER A 7 -15.42 50.44 -4.39
CA SER A 7 -14.30 49.59 -4.75
C SER A 7 -14.10 48.47 -3.71
N ASP A 8 -15.14 47.67 -3.47
CA ASP A 8 -15.05 46.48 -2.60
C ASP A 8 -14.82 45.17 -3.36
N GLY A 9 -14.69 45.24 -4.69
CA GLY A 9 -14.24 44.12 -5.51
C GLY A 9 -12.74 44.15 -5.71
N GLY A 10 -11.91 43.61 -4.79
CA GLY A 10 -10.49 43.61 -5.14
C GLY A 10 -9.42 43.01 -4.25
N SER A 11 -9.71 42.29 -3.16
CA SER A 11 -8.63 41.62 -2.41
C SER A 11 -7.94 40.55 -3.26
N ILE A 12 -8.69 39.86 -4.12
CA ILE A 12 -8.17 38.85 -5.06
C ILE A 12 -7.61 39.52 -6.33
N ALA A 13 -8.24 40.59 -6.82
CA ALA A 13 -7.78 41.30 -8.03
C ALA A 13 -6.44 42.04 -7.83
N LYS A 14 -6.09 42.41 -6.57
CA LYS A 14 -4.79 42.99 -6.20
C LYS A 14 -3.70 41.95 -5.91
N MET A 15 -4.02 40.65 -5.92
CA MET A 15 -3.00 39.62 -5.71
C MET A 15 -2.20 39.36 -6.99
N SER A 16 -0.87 39.40 -6.85
CA SER A 16 0.03 38.86 -7.87
C SER A 16 -0.35 37.41 -8.21
N GLY A 17 -0.25 37.03 -9.50
CA GLY A 17 -0.53 35.67 -9.96
C GLY A 17 0.20 34.57 -9.16
N LYS A 18 1.39 34.87 -8.61
CA LYS A 18 2.10 33.95 -7.72
C LYS A 18 1.35 33.70 -6.41
N LYS A 19 0.76 34.74 -5.81
CA LYS A 19 -0.04 34.63 -4.58
C LYS A 19 -1.34 33.90 -4.84
N LEU A 20 -1.97 34.15 -5.99
CA LEU A 20 -3.15 33.45 -6.45
C LEU A 20 -2.89 31.95 -6.67
N ALA A 21 -1.77 31.58 -7.29
CA ALA A 21 -1.37 30.19 -7.49
C ALA A 21 -1.13 29.46 -6.15
N ILE A 22 -0.49 30.12 -5.19
CA ILE A 22 -0.29 29.56 -3.83
C ILE A 22 -1.64 29.36 -3.14
N LEU A 23 -2.53 30.36 -3.17
CA LEU A 23 -3.86 30.28 -2.55
C LEU A 23 -4.69 29.15 -3.17
N PHE A 24 -4.69 29.04 -4.50
CA PHE A 24 -5.36 27.96 -5.20
C PHE A 24 -4.78 26.58 -4.82
N GLY A 25 -3.46 26.47 -4.77
CA GLY A 25 -2.77 25.25 -4.33
C GLY A 25 -3.15 24.85 -2.90
N LEU A 26 -3.22 25.80 -1.97
CA LEU A 26 -3.64 25.54 -0.58
C LEU A 26 -5.09 25.08 -0.49
N ILE A 27 -6.01 25.72 -1.23
CA ILE A 27 -7.42 25.32 -1.26
C ILE A 27 -7.56 23.92 -1.87
N PHE A 28 -6.90 23.66 -2.99
CA PHE A 28 -6.97 22.36 -3.65
C PHE A 28 -6.38 21.25 -2.77
N PHE A 29 -5.21 21.48 -2.19
CA PHE A 29 -4.58 20.52 -1.29
C PHE A 29 -5.39 20.29 -0.03
N GLY A 30 -5.92 21.35 0.58
CA GLY A 30 -6.78 21.26 1.76
C GLY A 30 -8.08 20.52 1.48
N GLY A 31 -8.74 20.83 0.35
CA GLY A 31 -9.95 20.14 -0.08
C GLY A 31 -9.69 18.66 -0.38
N PHE A 32 -8.62 18.36 -1.12
CA PHE A 32 -8.20 16.98 -1.40
C PHE A 32 -7.94 16.21 -0.10
N MET A 33 -7.13 16.77 0.81
CA MET A 33 -6.79 16.10 2.06
C MET A 33 -8.00 15.94 2.99
N GLY A 34 -8.92 16.91 3.01
CA GLY A 34 -10.18 16.82 3.76
C GLY A 34 -11.05 15.65 3.29
N VAL A 35 -11.19 15.47 1.98
CA VAL A 35 -11.91 14.30 1.42
C VAL A 35 -11.19 13.00 1.82
N GLN A 36 -9.85 12.93 1.67
CA GLN A 36 -9.06 11.76 2.05
C GLN A 36 -9.19 11.40 3.55
N MET A 37 -9.34 12.39 4.44
CA MET A 37 -9.55 12.13 5.87
C MET A 37 -10.91 11.48 6.15
N ILE A 38 -11.96 11.88 5.43
CA ILE A 38 -13.32 11.34 5.61
C ILE A 38 -13.43 9.94 4.99
N THR A 39 -12.88 9.75 3.79
CA THR A 39 -12.96 8.47 3.06
C THR A 39 -11.90 7.46 3.52
N GLY A 40 -10.88 7.90 4.24
CA GLY A 40 -9.66 7.14 4.48
C GLY A 40 -8.70 7.25 3.29
N PHE A 41 -7.40 7.28 3.60
CA PHE A 41 -6.36 7.42 2.59
C PHE A 41 -5.98 6.04 2.03
N PRO A 42 -6.15 5.78 0.72
CA PRO A 42 -5.82 4.48 0.09
C PRO A 42 -4.32 4.13 0.07
N ILE A 43 -3.42 5.02 0.54
CA ILE A 43 -1.99 4.68 0.67
C ILE A 43 -1.72 3.70 1.79
N LYS A 44 -2.61 3.54 2.77
CA LYS A 44 -2.38 2.53 3.81
C LYS A 44 -2.30 1.13 3.19
N ASP A 45 -3.19 0.78 2.29
CA ASP A 45 -3.20 -0.54 1.65
C ASP A 45 -2.07 -0.73 0.63
N ILE A 46 -1.55 0.38 0.08
CA ILE A 46 -0.43 0.36 -0.89
C ILE A 46 0.93 0.30 -0.18
N PHE A 47 1.09 0.99 0.95
CA PHE A 47 2.38 1.10 1.65
C PHE A 47 2.53 0.15 2.84
N ILE A 48 1.43 -0.24 3.48
CA ILE A 48 1.45 -1.19 4.60
C ILE A 48 1.24 -2.58 4.02
N LYS A 49 2.35 -3.24 3.68
CA LYS A 49 2.33 -4.65 3.30
C LYS A 49 1.91 -5.49 4.51
N GLU A 50 0.76 -6.16 4.43
CA GLU A 50 0.31 -7.11 5.44
C GLU A 50 1.13 -8.39 5.31
N SER A 51 2.16 -8.52 6.15
CA SER A 51 3.01 -9.71 6.24
C SER A 51 2.35 -10.75 7.15
N ILE A 52 2.14 -11.94 6.63
CA ILE A 52 1.57 -13.09 7.32
C ILE A 52 2.71 -14.06 7.60
N THR A 53 2.83 -14.53 8.85
CA THR A 53 3.75 -15.59 9.23
C THR A 53 2.94 -16.77 9.76
N GLU A 54 3.08 -17.92 9.12
CA GLU A 54 2.37 -19.14 9.50
C GLU A 54 3.25 -20.38 9.35
N GLU A 55 2.90 -21.42 10.10
CA GLU A 55 3.56 -22.72 10.06
C GLU A 55 2.74 -23.69 9.23
N VAL A 56 3.34 -24.23 8.18
CA VAL A 56 2.67 -25.03 7.15
C VAL A 56 3.50 -26.25 6.81
N PRO A 57 2.86 -27.38 6.44
CA PRO A 57 3.59 -28.56 6.01
C PRO A 57 4.06 -28.43 4.55
N VAL A 58 5.20 -29.02 4.24
CA VAL A 58 5.63 -29.30 2.87
C VAL A 58 4.82 -30.48 2.33
N VAL A 59 4.03 -30.26 1.29
CA VAL A 59 3.13 -31.27 0.73
C VAL A 59 3.78 -32.06 -0.40
N VAL A 60 4.58 -31.39 -1.23
CA VAL A 60 5.24 -32.00 -2.39
C VAL A 60 6.63 -31.42 -2.56
N LYS A 61 7.62 -32.27 -2.86
CA LYS A 61 8.96 -31.87 -3.29
C LYS A 61 9.17 -32.26 -4.75
N GLN A 62 9.27 -31.27 -5.61
CA GLN A 62 9.52 -31.46 -7.03
C GLN A 62 10.98 -31.88 -7.29
N ALA A 63 11.20 -32.57 -8.40
CA ALA A 63 12.52 -33.12 -8.76
C ALA A 63 13.57 -32.05 -9.11
N ASP A 64 13.13 -30.81 -9.37
CA ASP A 64 13.96 -29.64 -9.63
C ASP A 64 14.48 -28.94 -8.36
N GLY A 65 14.05 -29.42 -7.17
CA GLY A 65 14.39 -28.81 -5.88
C GLY A 65 13.39 -27.76 -5.39
N THR A 66 12.23 -27.63 -6.04
CA THR A 66 11.13 -26.75 -5.59
C THR A 66 10.18 -27.50 -4.66
N CYS A 67 9.81 -26.90 -3.53
CA CYS A 67 8.79 -27.47 -2.63
C CYS A 67 7.47 -26.71 -2.75
N VAL A 68 6.35 -27.43 -2.60
CA VAL A 68 5.01 -26.86 -2.49
C VAL A 68 4.56 -26.94 -1.04
N VAL A 69 4.18 -25.81 -0.46
CA VAL A 69 3.63 -25.69 0.89
C VAL A 69 2.17 -25.31 0.84
N ASP A 70 1.36 -25.86 1.75
CA ASP A 70 -0.07 -25.59 1.82
C ASP A 70 -0.34 -24.43 2.80
N ALA A 71 -0.25 -23.21 2.27
CA ALA A 71 -0.58 -22.00 3.01
C ALA A 71 -2.10 -21.83 3.14
N THR A 72 -2.55 -21.09 4.15
CA THR A 72 -3.99 -20.96 4.47
C THR A 72 -4.80 -20.36 3.31
N ASP A 73 -4.18 -19.58 2.43
CA ASP A 73 -4.83 -18.96 1.29
C ASP A 73 -4.77 -19.80 0.01
N HIS A 74 -3.57 -20.17 -0.44
CA HIS A 74 -3.32 -21.01 -1.61
C HIS A 74 -1.97 -21.72 -1.49
N PRO A 75 -1.78 -22.86 -2.18
CA PRO A 75 -0.48 -23.51 -2.24
C PRO A 75 0.60 -22.59 -2.83
N ARG A 76 1.76 -22.52 -2.17
CA ARG A 76 2.88 -21.65 -2.55
C ARG A 76 4.13 -22.46 -2.79
N GLU A 77 5.00 -21.96 -3.67
CA GLU A 77 6.23 -22.63 -4.05
C GLU A 77 7.45 -21.98 -3.38
N ILE A 78 8.35 -22.82 -2.85
CA ILE A 78 9.66 -22.44 -2.33
C ILE A 78 10.71 -22.98 -3.30
N GLU A 79 11.40 -22.10 -4.03
CA GLU A 79 12.52 -22.50 -4.88
C GLU A 79 13.76 -22.84 -4.04
N ASN A 80 14.55 -23.82 -4.49
CA ASN A 80 15.74 -24.32 -3.79
C ASN A 80 15.45 -24.72 -2.33
N CYS A 81 14.36 -25.46 -2.15
CA CYS A 81 13.88 -25.90 -0.85
C CYS A 81 14.78 -27.01 -0.27
N PRO A 82 15.38 -26.80 0.93
CA PRO A 82 16.20 -27.82 1.58
C PRO A 82 15.38 -28.82 2.43
N TYR A 83 14.06 -28.64 2.53
CA TYR A 83 13.16 -29.42 3.39
C TYR A 83 12.63 -30.66 2.66
N ASP A 84 12.15 -31.65 3.41
CA ASP A 84 11.54 -32.87 2.87
C ASP A 84 10.01 -32.84 3.00
N GLU A 85 9.34 -33.73 2.24
CA GLU A 85 7.89 -33.86 2.32
C GLU A 85 7.44 -34.26 3.72
N GLY A 86 6.47 -33.53 4.28
CA GLY A 86 5.98 -33.69 5.64
C GLY A 86 6.68 -32.81 6.68
N ASP A 87 7.76 -32.11 6.33
CA ASP A 87 8.37 -31.14 7.24
C ASP A 87 7.45 -29.94 7.47
N HIS A 88 7.40 -29.47 8.72
CA HIS A 88 6.73 -28.24 9.08
C HIS A 88 7.70 -27.06 8.90
N VAL A 89 7.28 -26.06 8.13
CA VAL A 89 8.07 -24.88 7.82
C VAL A 89 7.29 -23.62 8.19
N VAL A 90 7.97 -22.67 8.81
CA VAL A 90 7.43 -21.34 9.08
C VAL A 90 7.74 -20.47 7.88
N ILE A 91 6.69 -20.06 7.15
CA ILE A 91 6.78 -19.17 6.00
C ILE A 91 6.29 -17.78 6.39
N THR A 92 6.92 -16.76 5.80
CA THR A 92 6.43 -15.38 5.83
C THR A 92 6.16 -14.92 4.41
N TYR A 93 4.97 -14.38 4.16
CA TYR A 93 4.57 -13.86 2.85
C TYR A 93 3.71 -12.62 2.99
N ASN A 94 3.61 -11.83 1.92
CA ASN A 94 2.64 -10.73 1.88
C ASN A 94 1.33 -11.23 1.31
N LYS A 95 0.21 -10.84 1.93
CA LYS A 95 -1.15 -11.20 1.47
C LYS A 95 -1.43 -10.86 0.01
N ASN A 96 -0.83 -9.79 -0.50
CA ASN A 96 -0.99 -9.32 -1.89
C ASN A 96 0.09 -9.84 -2.86
N ASN A 97 0.92 -10.79 -2.44
CA ASN A 97 1.99 -11.37 -3.25
C ASN A 97 1.96 -12.90 -3.17
N ALA A 98 2.16 -13.58 -4.30
CA ALA A 98 2.32 -15.04 -4.36
C ALA A 98 3.68 -15.51 -3.81
N GLY A 99 4.70 -14.65 -3.84
CA GLY A 99 6.05 -14.97 -3.38
C GLY A 99 6.17 -15.07 -1.86
N ILE A 100 6.97 -16.04 -1.42
CA ILE A 100 7.41 -16.20 -0.04
C ILE A 100 8.60 -15.26 0.19
N GLU A 101 8.55 -14.46 1.26
CA GLU A 101 9.63 -13.55 1.63
C GLU A 101 10.73 -14.25 2.43
N SER A 102 10.34 -15.18 3.30
CA SER A 102 11.28 -15.98 4.10
C SER A 102 10.66 -17.32 4.47
N HIS A 103 11.50 -18.34 4.59
CA HIS A 103 11.11 -19.66 5.09
C HIS A 103 12.18 -20.17 6.08
N ARG A 104 11.74 -20.92 7.08
CA ARG A 104 12.60 -21.66 8.01
C ARG A 104 11.93 -22.96 8.44
N LEU A 105 12.70 -23.95 8.85
CA LEU A 105 12.14 -25.15 9.48
C LEU A 105 11.48 -24.74 10.82
N ALA A 106 10.32 -25.33 11.13
CA ALA A 106 9.71 -25.20 12.44
C ALA A 106 10.58 -25.96 13.47
N ASP A 107 10.80 -25.35 14.63
CA ASP A 107 11.62 -25.89 15.73
C ASP A 107 10.86 -26.96 16.53
#